data_AF-X0VVG0-F1
#
_entry.id   AF-X0VVG0-F1
#
_cell.length_a   1.000
_cell.length_b   1.000
_cell.length_c   1.000
_cell.angle_alpha   90.00
_cell.angle_beta   90.00
_cell.angle_gamma   90.00
#
_symmetry.space_group_name_H-M   'P 1'
#
loop_
_entity.id
_entity.type
_entity.pdbx_description
1 polymer ?
#
loop_
_entity_poly.entity_id
_entity_poly.type
_entity_poly.pdbx_seq_one_letter_code
_entity_poly.pdbx_strand_id
1 'polypeptide(L)'
;ELLTRLVDKSLVVVDAEAAAGVRYRLLETVREYGRERLLETGEGDRVCERHLRYYLALAEEANAQMEGPEQVRWLKRLEVEHDNLRGALTWCATWDEGVEPGLRLAAALHGLWWVRGYWSEGRDSIAAALGRAGNEVPGDLIGRALRVRGNLAMLQGDNSEARSSLERALTLLREAGDKKRMASILSELGVLTSAEGDHVTARSLFEESLALSRETGGETGVALNGLGSLALAEGDLDTAQPLYEHVLALGSEAGSKS
;
A
#
# COMPACT_ATOMS: atom_id res chain seq x y z
N GLU A 1 16.39 -12.86 -29.73
CA GLU A 1 17.74 -13.38 -30.06
C GLU A 1 18.80 -13.28 -28.96
N LEU A 2 18.82 -12.25 -28.10
CA LEU A 2 19.83 -12.18 -27.01
C LEU A 2 19.53 -13.15 -25.86
N LEU A 3 18.29 -13.16 -25.34
CA LEU A 3 17.88 -14.04 -24.24
C LEU A 3 18.04 -15.52 -24.57
N THR A 4 17.63 -15.94 -25.77
CA THR A 4 17.82 -17.31 -26.27
C THR A 4 19.29 -17.72 -26.22
N ARG A 5 20.21 -16.86 -26.70
CA ARG A 5 21.66 -17.13 -26.66
C ARG A 5 22.23 -17.19 -25.24
N LEU A 6 21.67 -16.43 -24.29
CA LEU A 6 22.10 -16.49 -22.89
C LEU A 6 21.62 -17.76 -22.19
N VAL A 7 20.44 -18.25 -22.54
CA VAL A 7 19.91 -19.54 -22.09
C VAL A 7 20.77 -20.68 -22.66
N ASP A 8 21.07 -20.65 -23.96
CA ASP A 8 21.92 -21.66 -24.61
C ASP A 8 23.32 -21.74 -23.97
N LYS A 9 23.84 -20.60 -23.47
CA LYS A 9 25.12 -20.52 -22.74
C LYS A 9 25.02 -20.81 -21.25
N SER A 10 23.84 -21.22 -20.75
CA SER A 10 23.57 -21.46 -19.32
C SER A 10 23.86 -20.24 -18.42
N LEU A 11 23.84 -19.02 -18.97
CA LEU A 11 24.03 -17.79 -18.20
C LEU A 11 22.71 -17.28 -17.59
N VAL A 12 21.59 -17.69 -18.19
CA VAL A 12 20.24 -17.37 -17.77
C VAL A 12 19.44 -18.67 -17.69
N VAL A 13 18.71 -18.86 -16.60
CA VAL A 13 17.80 -19.98 -16.37
C VAL A 13 16.38 -19.54 -16.74
N VAL A 14 15.68 -20.36 -17.53
CA VAL A 14 14.27 -20.17 -17.84
C VAL A 14 13.43 -20.87 -16.78
N ASP A 15 12.58 -20.13 -16.10
CA ASP A 15 11.52 -20.67 -15.26
C ASP A 15 10.19 -20.57 -16.04
N ALA A 16 9.83 -21.67 -16.68
CA ALA A 16 8.63 -21.77 -17.50
C ALA A 16 7.35 -21.99 -16.67
N GLU A 17 7.48 -22.31 -15.38
CA GLU A 17 6.36 -22.59 -14.46
C GLU A 17 6.07 -21.43 -13.51
N ALA A 18 6.83 -20.33 -13.60
CA ALA A 18 6.59 -19.15 -12.79
C ALA A 18 5.17 -18.61 -12.98
N ALA A 19 4.49 -18.36 -11.87
CA ALA A 19 3.09 -17.94 -11.82
C ALA A 19 2.73 -16.63 -12.56
N ALA A 20 3.73 -15.89 -13.04
CA ALA A 20 3.57 -14.65 -13.79
C ALA A 20 3.98 -14.77 -15.28
N GLY A 21 4.17 -15.99 -15.80
CA GLY A 21 4.65 -16.28 -17.15
C GLY A 21 6.13 -16.67 -17.18
N VAL A 22 6.68 -16.90 -18.39
CA VAL A 22 8.08 -17.32 -18.59
C VAL A 22 9.04 -16.29 -17.98
N ARG A 23 9.78 -16.70 -16.94
CA ARG A 23 10.77 -15.86 -16.29
C ARG A 23 12.18 -16.28 -16.65
N TYR A 24 13.08 -15.31 -16.60
CA TYR A 24 14.50 -15.48 -16.84
C TYR A 24 15.26 -15.05 -15.60
N ARG A 25 16.03 -15.95 -15.00
CA ARG A 25 16.85 -15.67 -13.82
C ARG A 25 18.32 -15.81 -14.16
N LEU A 26 19.12 -14.80 -13.81
CA LEU A 26 20.57 -14.92 -13.90
C LEU A 26 21.09 -15.87 -12.81
N LEU A 27 22.10 -16.66 -13.13
CA LEU A 27 22.87 -17.37 -12.10
C LEU A 27 23.51 -16.34 -11.16
N GLU A 28 23.66 -16.72 -9.89
CA GLU A 28 24.19 -15.82 -8.86
C GLU A 28 25.55 -15.21 -9.23
N THR A 29 26.46 -16.05 -9.71
CA THR A 29 27.80 -15.63 -10.17
C THR A 29 27.74 -14.66 -11.36
N VAL A 30 26.78 -14.85 -12.28
CA VAL A 30 26.60 -13.96 -13.44
C VAL A 30 26.00 -12.63 -13.01
N ARG A 31 25.09 -12.65 -12.02
CA ARG A 31 24.51 -11.44 -11.42
C ARG A 31 25.57 -10.63 -10.66
N GLU A 32 26.44 -11.27 -9.89
CA GLU A 32 27.56 -10.63 -9.20
C GLU A 32 28.53 -9.98 -10.20
N TYR A 33 28.97 -10.75 -11.20
CA TYR A 33 29.83 -10.23 -12.26
C TYR A 33 29.18 -9.07 -13.02
N GLY A 34 27.89 -9.19 -13.36
CA GLY A 34 27.13 -8.13 -14.02
C GLY A 34 27.07 -6.85 -13.18
N ARG A 35 26.89 -6.98 -11.85
CA ARG A 35 26.91 -5.85 -10.92
C ARG A 35 28.29 -5.19 -10.85
N GLU A 36 29.36 -5.97 -10.76
CA GLU A 36 30.73 -5.44 -10.78
C GLU A 36 31.02 -4.69 -12.08
N ARG A 37 30.63 -5.25 -13.22
CA ARG A 37 30.78 -4.57 -14.52
C ARG A 37 29.97 -3.28 -14.63
N LEU A 38 28.74 -3.25 -14.13
CA LEU A 38 27.90 -2.05 -14.12
C LEU A 38 28.52 -0.91 -13.28
N LEU A 39 29.21 -1.26 -12.19
CA LEU A 39 29.95 -0.29 -11.38
C LEU A 39 31.19 0.23 -12.13
N GLU A 40 31.93 -0.65 -12.81
CA GLU A 40 33.13 -0.27 -13.57
C GLU A 40 32.83 0.59 -14.80
N THR A 41 31.69 0.36 -15.47
CA THR A 41 31.30 1.12 -16.67
C THR A 41 30.57 2.42 -16.35
N GLY A 42 30.20 2.67 -15.09
CA GLY A 42 29.39 3.82 -14.69
C GLY A 42 27.94 3.76 -15.19
N GLU A 43 27.48 2.61 -15.69
CA GLU A 43 26.10 2.43 -16.18
C GLU A 43 25.11 2.01 -15.09
N GLY A 44 25.60 1.76 -13.86
CA GLY A 44 24.81 1.30 -12.72
C GLY A 44 23.56 2.14 -12.46
N ASP A 45 23.71 3.46 -12.36
CA ASP A 45 22.58 4.37 -12.06
C ASP A 45 21.50 4.32 -13.13
N ARG A 46 21.90 4.27 -14.41
CA ARG A 46 20.95 4.17 -15.53
C ARG A 46 20.17 2.85 -15.49
N VAL A 47 20.80 1.75 -15.09
CA VAL A 47 20.14 0.46 -14.94
C VAL A 47 19.18 0.48 -13.75
N CYS A 48 19.62 1.00 -12.61
CA CYS A 48 18.78 1.13 -11.42
C CYS A 48 17.59 2.07 -11.64
N GLU A 49 17.75 3.15 -12.42
CA GLU A 49 16.66 4.06 -12.79
C GLU A 49 15.61 3.35 -13.64
N ARG A 50 16.03 2.53 -14.61
CA ARG A 50 15.11 1.71 -15.41
C ARG A 50 14.41 0.65 -14.56
N HIS A 51 15.12 0.04 -13.62
CA HIS A 51 14.57 -0.92 -12.66
C HIS A 51 13.50 -0.25 -11.80
N LEU A 52 13.81 0.87 -11.17
CA LEU A 52 12.86 1.65 -10.37
C LEU A 52 11.62 2.03 -11.19
N ARG A 53 11.81 2.58 -12.40
CA ARG A 53 10.69 2.99 -13.26
C ARG A 53 9.73 1.83 -13.56
N TYR A 54 10.28 0.65 -13.85
CA TYR A 54 9.47 -0.54 -14.12
C TYR A 54 8.71 -1.00 -12.87
N TYR A 55 9.40 -1.13 -11.73
CA TYR A 55 8.78 -1.65 -10.51
C TYR A 55 7.83 -0.67 -9.83
N LEU A 56 8.06 0.64 -9.98
CA LEU A 56 7.10 1.66 -9.58
C LEU A 56 5.81 1.55 -10.39
N ALA A 57 5.90 1.48 -11.72
CA ALA A 57 4.73 1.31 -12.58
C ALA A 57 3.97 0.01 -12.25
N LEU A 58 4.70 -1.09 -12.02
CA LEU A 58 4.12 -2.37 -11.61
C LEU A 58 3.34 -2.26 -10.29
N ALA A 59 3.92 -1.61 -9.28
CA ALA A 59 3.29 -1.44 -7.98
C ALA A 59 2.06 -0.53 -8.06
N GLU A 60 2.12 0.55 -8.83
CA GLU A 60 0.99 1.46 -9.02
C GLU A 60 -0.17 0.80 -9.79
N GLU A 61 0.13 -0.03 -10.79
CA GLU A 61 -0.87 -0.83 -11.50
C GLU A 61 -1.52 -1.87 -10.57
N ALA A 62 -0.72 -2.58 -9.79
CA ALA A 62 -1.22 -3.54 -8.81
C ALA A 62 -2.11 -2.88 -7.75
N ASN A 63 -1.72 -1.71 -7.26
CA ASN A 63 -2.47 -0.93 -6.29
C ASN A 63 -3.88 -0.56 -6.80
N ALA A 64 -4.01 -0.19 -8.08
CA ALA A 64 -5.30 0.13 -8.68
C ALA A 64 -6.26 -1.08 -8.77
N GLN A 65 -5.71 -2.30 -8.73
CA GLN A 65 -6.47 -3.55 -8.84
C GLN A 65 -6.63 -4.26 -7.49
N MET A 66 -6.17 -3.65 -6.39
CA MET A 66 -6.12 -4.29 -5.08
C MET A 66 -7.51 -4.50 -4.45
N GLU A 67 -8.50 -3.72 -4.87
CA GLU A 67 -9.90 -3.82 -4.42
C GLU A 67 -10.79 -4.58 -5.43
N GLY A 68 -10.19 -5.19 -6.48
CA GLY A 68 -10.90 -5.86 -7.58
C GLY A 68 -10.63 -7.36 -7.70
N PRO A 69 -11.23 -8.03 -8.71
CA PRO A 69 -11.09 -9.48 -8.94
C PRO A 69 -9.64 -9.96 -9.10
N GLU A 70 -8.80 -9.12 -9.69
CA GLU A 70 -7.42 -9.45 -10.00
C GLU A 70 -6.49 -9.38 -8.77
N GLN A 71 -7.02 -9.06 -7.58
CA GLN A 71 -6.23 -8.93 -6.35
C GLN A 71 -5.33 -10.13 -6.11
N VAL A 72 -5.85 -11.36 -6.19
CA VAL A 72 -5.08 -12.59 -5.91
C VAL A 72 -3.94 -12.76 -6.92
N ARG A 73 -4.21 -12.48 -8.20
CA ARG A 73 -3.20 -12.53 -9.27
C ARG A 73 -2.10 -11.50 -9.03
N TRP A 74 -2.48 -10.27 -8.69
CA TRP A 74 -1.54 -9.18 -8.43
C TRP A 74 -0.69 -9.41 -7.19
N LEU A 75 -1.28 -9.87 -6.09
CA LEU A 75 -0.55 -10.24 -4.88
C LEU A 75 0.49 -11.31 -5.17
N LYS A 76 0.11 -12.38 -5.89
CA LYS A 76 1.05 -13.44 -6.30
C LYS A 76 2.17 -12.89 -7.17
N ARG A 77 1.87 -11.95 -8.08
CA ARG A 77 2.90 -11.32 -8.91
C ARG A 77 3.86 -10.47 -8.06
N LEU A 78 3.34 -9.64 -7.17
CA LEU A 78 4.15 -8.78 -6.29
C LEU A 78 5.03 -9.59 -5.33
N GLU A 79 4.54 -10.71 -4.80
CA GLU A 79 5.34 -11.60 -3.95
C GLU A 79 6.53 -12.19 -4.69
N VAL A 80 6.35 -12.65 -5.93
CA VAL A 80 7.50 -13.18 -6.68
C VAL A 80 8.48 -12.07 -7.05
N GLU A 81 8.01 -10.83 -7.18
CA GLU A 81 8.86 -9.67 -7.44
C GLU A 81 9.36 -8.95 -6.17
N HIS A 82 9.13 -9.52 -4.99
CA HIS A 82 9.35 -8.81 -3.71
C HIS A 82 10.80 -8.37 -3.52
N ASP A 83 11.77 -9.23 -3.83
CA ASP A 83 13.19 -8.87 -3.74
C ASP A 83 13.58 -7.79 -4.76
N ASN A 84 12.95 -7.75 -5.93
CA ASN A 84 13.16 -6.69 -6.91
C ASN A 84 12.56 -5.36 -6.45
N LEU A 85 11.38 -5.39 -5.81
CA LEU A 85 10.73 -4.23 -5.20
C LEU A 85 11.59 -3.67 -4.03
N ARG A 86 12.12 -4.54 -3.18
CA ARG A 86 13.09 -4.16 -2.13
C ARG A 86 14.33 -3.52 -2.73
N GLY A 87 14.90 -4.10 -3.79
CA GLY A 87 16.05 -3.53 -4.48
C GLY A 87 15.79 -2.11 -4.99
N ALA A 88 14.59 -1.84 -5.54
CA ALA A 88 14.19 -0.51 -5.96
C ALA A 88 14.06 0.47 -4.79
N LEU A 89 13.43 0.05 -3.68
CA LEU A 89 13.32 0.85 -2.45
C LEU A 89 14.69 1.17 -1.83
N THR A 90 15.58 0.17 -1.76
CA THR A 90 16.96 0.35 -1.26
C THR A 90 17.72 1.33 -2.14
N TRP A 91 17.59 1.26 -3.47
CA TRP A 91 18.25 2.21 -4.36
C TRP A 91 17.69 3.63 -4.22
N CYS A 92 16.38 3.81 -4.09
CA CYS A 92 15.79 5.13 -3.76
C CYS A 92 16.39 5.74 -2.48
N ALA A 93 16.78 4.91 -1.51
CA ALA A 93 17.35 5.37 -0.26
C ALA A 93 18.80 5.89 -0.37
N THR A 94 19.49 5.73 -1.52
CA THR A 94 20.91 6.09 -1.65
C THR A 94 21.17 7.48 -2.23
N TRP A 95 20.13 8.21 -2.67
CA TRP A 95 20.24 9.52 -3.32
C TRP A 95 19.00 10.37 -3.04
N ASP A 96 19.11 11.69 -3.09
CA ASP A 96 18.12 12.62 -2.54
C ASP A 96 16.86 12.72 -3.41
N GLU A 97 17.00 12.77 -4.72
CA GLU A 97 15.87 12.81 -5.64
C GLU A 97 15.16 11.44 -5.76
N GLY A 98 15.69 10.41 -5.08
CA GLY A 98 15.07 9.10 -4.92
C GLY A 98 13.97 9.06 -3.87
N VAL A 99 13.82 10.09 -3.02
CA VAL A 99 12.86 10.12 -1.93
C VAL A 99 11.41 10.07 -2.43
N GLU A 100 11.06 10.91 -3.42
CA GLU A 100 9.71 10.94 -3.98
C GLU A 100 9.30 9.58 -4.60
N PRO A 101 10.05 8.99 -5.56
CA PRO A 101 9.67 7.71 -6.13
C PRO A 101 9.74 6.56 -5.11
N GLY A 102 10.61 6.65 -4.10
CA GLY A 102 10.65 5.70 -2.98
C GLY A 102 9.37 5.73 -2.15
N LEU A 103 8.87 6.92 -1.81
CA LEU A 103 7.57 7.08 -1.11
C LEU A 103 6.40 6.59 -1.97
N ARG A 104 6.39 6.91 -3.27
CA ARG A 104 5.35 6.41 -4.19
C ARG A 104 5.33 4.89 -4.23
N LEU A 105 6.50 4.26 -4.39
CA LEU A 105 6.64 2.81 -4.43
C LEU A 105 6.18 2.18 -3.11
N ALA A 106 6.67 2.67 -1.97
CA ALA A 106 6.31 2.15 -0.66
C ALA A 106 4.81 2.28 -0.36
N ALA A 107 4.19 3.40 -0.74
CA ALA A 107 2.75 3.62 -0.57
C ALA A 107 1.91 2.74 -1.50
N ALA A 108 2.35 2.50 -2.74
CA ALA A 108 1.67 1.63 -3.69
C ALA A 108 1.70 0.15 -3.26
N LEU A 109 2.68 -0.25 -2.46
CA LEU A 109 2.81 -1.61 -1.94
C LEU A 109 1.92 -1.91 -0.71
N HIS A 110 1.03 -1.00 -0.29
CA HIS A 110 0.21 -1.18 0.92
C HIS A 110 -0.56 -2.50 0.94
N GLY A 111 -1.10 -2.94 -0.20
CA GLY A 111 -1.86 -4.19 -0.29
C GLY A 111 -0.98 -5.41 -0.06
N LEU A 112 0.25 -5.41 -0.60
CA LEU A 112 1.24 -6.46 -0.34
C LEU A 112 1.60 -6.48 1.15
N TRP A 113 1.93 -5.33 1.73
CA TRP A 113 2.29 -5.20 3.14
C TRP A 113 1.19 -5.73 4.05
N TRP A 114 -0.05 -5.30 3.80
CA TRP A 114 -1.21 -5.65 4.61
C TRP A 114 -1.58 -7.14 4.48
N VAL A 115 -1.84 -7.63 3.26
CA VAL A 115 -2.36 -8.99 3.02
C VAL A 115 -1.31 -10.06 3.35
N ARG A 116 -0.04 -9.80 3.05
CA ARG A 116 1.05 -10.80 3.22
C ARG A 116 1.81 -10.67 4.53
N GLY A 117 1.45 -9.70 5.38
CA GLY A 117 2.03 -9.59 6.72
C GLY A 117 3.39 -8.91 6.80
N TYR A 118 3.86 -8.24 5.74
CA TYR A 118 5.12 -7.50 5.75
C TYR A 118 4.98 -6.12 6.43
N TRP A 119 4.33 -6.09 7.60
CA TRP A 119 3.94 -4.84 8.26
C TRP A 119 5.15 -4.02 8.74
N SER A 120 6.13 -4.65 9.40
CA SER A 120 7.35 -3.95 9.84
C SER A 120 8.14 -3.41 8.65
N GLU A 121 8.31 -4.20 7.60
CA GLU A 121 9.03 -3.78 6.40
C GLU A 121 8.37 -2.57 5.73
N GLY A 122 7.04 -2.59 5.59
CA GLY A 122 6.29 -1.46 5.04
C GLY A 122 6.43 -0.21 5.90
N ARG A 123 6.32 -0.34 7.23
CA ARG A 123 6.51 0.78 8.18
C ARG A 123 7.92 1.36 8.10
N ASP A 124 8.94 0.52 8.11
CA ASP A 124 10.34 0.92 8.11
C ASP A 124 10.71 1.58 6.79
N SER A 125 10.26 1.02 5.66
CA SER A 125 10.48 1.60 4.33
C SER A 125 9.87 3.00 4.21
N ILE A 126 8.63 3.17 4.69
CA ILE A 126 7.96 4.49 4.68
C ILE A 126 8.65 5.45 5.65
N ALA A 127 8.99 5.00 6.86
CA ALA A 127 9.67 5.83 7.85
C ALA A 127 11.04 6.33 7.36
N ALA A 128 11.83 5.46 6.73
CA ALA A 128 13.13 5.81 6.16
C ALA A 128 13.00 6.88 5.06
N ALA A 129 12.01 6.74 4.17
CA ALA A 129 11.78 7.71 3.10
C ALA A 129 11.22 9.05 3.65
N LEU A 130 10.28 9.01 4.60
CA LEU A 130 9.76 10.20 5.27
C LEU A 130 10.82 10.95 6.07
N GLY A 131 11.78 10.26 6.67
CA GLY A 131 12.90 10.87 7.40
C GLY A 131 13.85 11.69 6.53
N ARG A 132 13.78 11.51 5.20
CA ARG A 132 14.57 12.23 4.20
C ARG A 132 13.73 13.21 3.36
N ALA A 133 12.40 13.21 3.53
CA ALA A 133 11.51 14.05 2.75
C ALA A 133 11.66 15.52 3.16
N GLY A 134 12.07 16.36 2.20
CA GLY A 134 12.03 17.80 2.32
C GLY A 134 10.71 18.39 1.81
N ASN A 135 10.71 19.72 1.61
CA ASN A 135 9.54 20.49 1.18
C ASN A 135 9.19 20.26 -0.30
N GLU A 136 10.10 19.66 -1.07
CA GLU A 136 9.93 19.31 -2.48
C GLU A 136 8.95 18.14 -2.68
N VAL A 137 8.78 17.28 -1.67
CA VAL A 137 7.87 16.15 -1.76
C VAL A 137 6.42 16.63 -1.59
N PRO A 138 5.50 16.30 -2.52
CA PRO A 138 4.11 16.73 -2.42
C PRO A 138 3.43 16.28 -1.12
N GLY A 139 2.70 17.19 -0.48
CA GLY A 139 1.98 16.91 0.77
C GLY A 139 0.96 15.78 0.64
N ASP A 140 0.29 15.64 -0.51
CA ASP A 140 -0.65 14.54 -0.77
C ASP A 140 0.07 13.17 -0.74
N LEU A 141 1.29 13.10 -1.26
CA LEU A 141 2.08 11.87 -1.28
C LEU A 141 2.53 11.51 0.13
N ILE A 142 2.99 12.50 0.91
CA ILE A 142 3.32 12.32 2.32
C ILE A 142 2.08 11.83 3.08
N GLY A 143 0.91 12.44 2.84
CA GLY A 143 -0.35 12.03 3.47
C GLY A 143 -0.75 10.60 3.12
N ARG A 144 -0.61 10.19 1.86
CA ARG A 144 -0.84 8.80 1.43
C ARG A 144 0.10 7.81 2.12
N ALA A 145 1.39 8.13 2.18
CA ALA A 145 2.39 7.27 2.82
C ALA A 145 2.15 7.16 4.33
N LEU A 146 1.85 8.28 5.00
CA LEU A 146 1.51 8.30 6.42
C LEU A 146 0.26 7.49 6.74
N ARG A 147 -0.77 7.55 5.88
CA ARG A 147 -1.95 6.68 6.03
C ARG A 147 -1.54 5.22 6.04
N VAL A 148 -0.76 4.77 5.05
CA VAL A 148 -0.29 3.38 4.98
C VAL A 148 0.51 3.00 6.22
N ARG A 149 1.44 3.85 6.65
CA ARG A 149 2.22 3.63 7.88
C ARG A 149 1.34 3.52 9.13
N GLY A 150 0.32 4.38 9.25
CA GLY A 150 -0.65 4.36 10.34
C GLY A 150 -1.46 3.06 10.37
N ASN A 151 -1.96 2.61 9.21
CA ASN A 151 -2.68 1.34 9.10
C ASN A 151 -1.82 0.14 9.49
N LEU A 152 -0.56 0.11 9.04
CA LEU A 152 0.37 -0.95 9.43
C LEU A 152 0.72 -0.91 10.92
N ALA A 153 0.75 0.28 11.52
CA ALA A 153 0.93 0.43 12.97
C ALA A 153 -0.28 -0.10 13.76
N MET A 154 -1.51 0.13 13.28
CA MET A 154 -2.73 -0.45 13.87
C MET A 154 -2.67 -1.98 13.92
N LEU A 155 -2.25 -2.62 12.82
CA LEU A 155 -2.13 -4.08 12.75
C LEU A 155 -1.11 -4.66 13.73
N GLN A 156 -0.12 -3.85 14.11
CA GLN A 156 0.90 -4.22 15.07
C GLN A 156 0.55 -3.80 16.51
N GLY A 157 -0.64 -3.24 16.73
CA GLY A 157 -1.10 -2.77 18.04
C GLY A 157 -0.42 -1.48 18.52
N ASP A 158 0.34 -0.80 17.66
CA ASP A 158 0.98 0.47 17.99
C ASP A 158 0.01 1.63 17.73
N ASN A 159 -0.97 1.76 18.63
CA ASN A 159 -2.06 2.74 18.51
C ASN A 159 -1.55 4.19 18.56
N SER A 160 -0.45 4.44 19.30
CA SER A 160 0.13 5.78 19.41
C SER A 160 0.70 6.24 18.07
N GLU A 161 1.51 5.40 17.42
CA GLU A 161 2.04 5.71 16.09
C GLU A 161 0.93 5.75 15.04
N ALA A 162 -0.03 4.83 15.12
CA ALA A 162 -1.17 4.81 14.22
C ALA A 162 -1.94 6.13 14.26
N ARG A 163 -2.32 6.59 15.45
CA ARG A 163 -3.03 7.86 15.66
C ARG A 163 -2.24 9.04 15.11
N SER A 164 -0.97 9.18 15.50
CA SER A 164 -0.13 10.30 15.04
C SER A 164 0.04 10.32 13.52
N SER A 165 0.29 9.16 12.91
CA SER A 165 0.43 9.03 11.45
C SER A 165 -0.87 9.35 10.72
N LEU A 166 -2.03 8.87 11.22
CA LEU A 166 -3.34 9.08 10.60
C LEU A 166 -3.82 10.54 10.74
N GLU A 167 -3.64 11.18 11.89
CA GLU A 167 -4.02 12.59 12.10
C GLU A 167 -3.19 13.53 11.19
N ARG A 168 -1.89 13.25 11.05
CA ARG A 168 -1.03 14.01 10.14
C ARG A 168 -1.40 13.74 8.68
N ALA A 169 -1.73 12.50 8.32
CA ALA A 169 -2.23 12.15 6.99
C ALA A 169 -3.55 12.89 6.67
N LEU A 170 -4.48 12.95 7.62
CA LEU A 170 -5.76 13.64 7.47
C LEU A 170 -5.56 15.13 7.18
N THR A 171 -4.66 15.78 7.92
CA THR A 171 -4.33 17.21 7.69
C THR A 171 -3.83 17.44 6.27
N LEU A 172 -2.83 16.68 5.82
CA LEU A 172 -2.23 16.84 4.49
C LEU A 172 -3.22 16.51 3.35
N LEU A 173 -4.06 15.49 3.53
CA LEU A 173 -5.03 15.10 2.51
C LEU A 173 -6.25 16.02 2.47
N ARG A 174 -6.56 16.69 3.59
CA ARG A 174 -7.53 17.79 3.64
C ARG A 174 -7.04 19.00 2.86
N GLU A 175 -5.77 19.36 3.00
CA GLU A 175 -5.15 20.43 2.21
C GLU A 175 -5.13 20.10 0.71
N ALA A 176 -4.92 18.83 0.37
CA ALA A 176 -4.98 18.35 -1.02
C ALA A 176 -6.42 18.17 -1.57
N GLY A 177 -7.45 18.25 -0.72
CA GLY A 177 -8.85 18.06 -1.11
C GLY A 177 -9.22 16.61 -1.48
N ASP A 178 -8.44 15.60 -1.07
CA ASP A 178 -8.71 14.19 -1.36
C ASP A 178 -9.76 13.63 -0.38
N LYS A 179 -11.02 13.99 -0.63
CA LYS A 179 -12.17 13.59 0.20
C LYS A 179 -12.30 12.07 0.35
N LYS A 180 -11.96 11.30 -0.69
CA LYS A 180 -12.03 9.83 -0.66
C LYS A 180 -11.08 9.28 0.41
N ARG A 181 -9.83 9.76 0.43
CA ARG A 181 -8.86 9.31 1.44
C ARG A 181 -9.13 9.87 2.82
N MET A 182 -9.64 11.11 2.91
CA MET A 182 -10.09 11.66 4.18
C MET A 182 -11.15 10.77 4.83
N ALA A 183 -12.14 10.31 4.04
CA ALA A 183 -13.16 9.39 4.51
C ALA A 183 -12.55 8.09 5.05
N SER A 184 -11.60 7.47 4.34
CA SER A 184 -10.92 6.27 4.84
C SER A 184 -10.18 6.53 6.16
N ILE A 185 -9.44 7.63 6.28
CA ILE A 185 -8.69 7.96 7.49
C ILE A 185 -9.61 8.22 8.68
N LEU A 186 -10.73 8.90 8.48
CA LEU A 186 -11.72 9.13 9.54
C LEU A 186 -12.29 7.81 10.07
N SER A 187 -12.56 6.84 9.18
CA SER A 187 -12.94 5.49 9.61
C SER A 187 -11.84 4.80 10.40
N GLU A 188 -10.59 4.88 9.94
CA GLU A 188 -9.44 4.27 10.60
C GLU A 188 -9.22 4.87 12.02
N LEU A 189 -9.36 6.20 12.16
CA LEU A 189 -9.34 6.91 13.45
C LEU A 189 -10.55 6.57 14.32
N GLY A 190 -11.73 6.37 13.74
CA GLY A 190 -12.93 5.92 14.43
C GLY A 190 -12.72 4.53 15.06
N VAL A 191 -12.09 3.60 14.35
CA VAL A 191 -11.75 2.27 14.87
C VAL A 191 -10.79 2.38 16.08
N LEU A 192 -9.73 3.18 15.96
CA LEU A 192 -8.79 3.40 17.07
C LEU A 192 -9.48 4.00 18.30
N THR A 193 -10.30 5.02 18.08
CA THR A 193 -10.98 5.75 19.16
C THR A 193 -12.05 4.89 19.83
N SER A 194 -12.72 4.02 19.07
CA SER A 194 -13.64 3.01 19.63
C SER A 194 -12.89 1.98 20.47
N ALA A 195 -11.71 1.52 20.04
CA ALA A 195 -10.90 0.57 20.81
C ALA A 195 -10.37 1.17 22.14
N GLU A 196 -10.24 2.50 22.21
CA GLU A 196 -9.90 3.24 23.43
C GLU A 196 -11.13 3.49 24.35
N GLY A 197 -12.34 3.15 23.89
CA GLY A 197 -13.58 3.27 24.66
C GLY A 197 -14.34 4.60 24.49
N ASP A 198 -13.81 5.54 23.69
CA ASP A 198 -14.52 6.78 23.38
C ASP A 198 -15.49 6.56 22.20
N HIS A 199 -16.62 5.92 22.52
CA HIS A 199 -17.65 5.58 21.55
C HIS A 199 -18.34 6.82 20.94
N VAL A 200 -18.39 7.93 21.67
CA VAL A 200 -19.03 9.18 21.21
C VAL A 200 -18.19 9.81 20.11
N THR A 201 -16.88 9.98 20.34
CA THR A 201 -15.98 10.51 19.31
C THR A 201 -15.85 9.54 18.14
N ALA A 202 -15.79 8.22 18.40
CA ALA A 202 -15.76 7.22 17.35
C ALA A 202 -16.99 7.29 16.43
N ARG A 203 -18.19 7.44 16.99
CA ARG A 203 -19.43 7.60 16.22
C ARG A 203 -19.37 8.81 15.29
N SER A 204 -18.94 9.97 15.81
CA SER A 204 -18.78 11.20 15.02
C SER A 204 -17.81 11.00 13.85
N LEU A 205 -16.68 10.33 14.09
CA LEU A 205 -15.68 10.02 13.05
C LEU A 205 -16.24 9.11 11.95
N PHE A 206 -17.01 8.07 12.32
CA PHE A 206 -17.65 7.20 11.33
C PHE A 206 -18.75 7.91 10.54
N GLU A 207 -19.53 8.78 11.17
CA GLU A 207 -20.56 9.59 10.50
C GLU A 207 -19.94 10.59 9.51
N GLU A 208 -18.87 11.30 9.90
CA GLU A 208 -18.13 12.20 9.01
C GLU A 208 -17.51 11.43 7.83
N SER A 209 -16.94 10.25 8.09
CA SER A 209 -16.43 9.36 7.05
C SER A 209 -17.51 8.99 6.02
N LEU A 210 -18.72 8.61 6.48
CA LEU A 210 -19.82 8.26 5.57
C LEU A 210 -20.32 9.46 4.79
N ALA A 211 -20.42 10.62 5.41
CA ALA A 211 -20.80 11.85 4.74
C ALA A 211 -19.83 12.17 3.58
N LEU A 212 -18.52 12.14 3.84
CA LEU A 212 -17.50 12.38 2.80
C LEU A 212 -17.50 11.31 1.70
N SER A 213 -17.63 10.03 2.06
CA SER A 213 -17.70 8.97 1.05
C SER A 213 -18.89 9.14 0.11
N ARG A 214 -20.07 9.49 0.65
CA ARG A 214 -21.29 9.77 -0.14
C ARG A 214 -21.10 10.93 -1.10
N GLU A 215 -20.41 12.00 -0.68
CA GLU A 215 -20.09 13.13 -1.57
C GLU A 215 -19.22 12.73 -2.77
N THR A 216 -18.40 11.68 -2.60
CA THR A 216 -17.53 11.15 -3.68
C THR A 216 -18.16 10.00 -4.46
N GLY A 217 -19.44 9.69 -4.22
CA GLY A 217 -20.16 8.60 -4.88
C GLY A 217 -19.72 7.20 -4.44
N GLY A 218 -19.08 7.08 -3.28
CA GLY A 218 -18.71 5.81 -2.66
C GLY A 218 -19.37 5.61 -1.29
N GLU A 219 -19.10 4.47 -0.67
CA GLU A 219 -19.45 4.21 0.72
C GLU A 219 -18.31 3.47 1.42
N THR A 220 -18.11 3.76 2.71
CA THR A 220 -17.07 3.10 3.50
C THR A 220 -17.67 1.97 4.32
N GLY A 221 -17.45 0.72 3.90
CA GLY A 221 -17.88 -0.45 4.67
C GLY A 221 -17.33 -0.48 6.10
N VAL A 222 -16.13 0.08 6.32
CA VAL A 222 -15.52 0.21 7.65
C VAL A 222 -16.34 1.13 8.57
N ALA A 223 -16.81 2.29 8.07
CA ALA A 223 -17.63 3.19 8.88
C ALA A 223 -18.99 2.59 9.22
N LEU A 224 -19.66 1.94 8.26
CA LEU A 224 -20.94 1.25 8.49
C LEU A 224 -20.79 0.15 9.54
N ASN A 225 -19.73 -0.66 9.44
CA ASN A 225 -19.43 -1.71 10.41
C ASN A 225 -19.12 -1.11 11.79
N GLY A 226 -18.34 -0.02 11.84
CA GLY A 226 -18.05 0.72 13.06
C GLY A 226 -19.32 1.20 13.78
N LEU A 227 -20.23 1.86 13.05
CA LEU A 227 -21.51 2.31 13.60
C LEU A 227 -22.40 1.14 14.05
N GLY A 228 -22.44 0.05 13.28
CA GLY A 228 -23.17 -1.16 13.66
C GLY A 228 -22.63 -1.76 14.96
N SER A 229 -21.30 -1.78 15.12
CA SER A 229 -20.63 -2.32 16.31
C SER A 229 -20.88 -1.45 17.55
N LEU A 230 -20.91 -0.13 17.38
CA LEU A 230 -21.28 0.80 18.46
C LEU A 230 -22.75 0.63 18.86
N ALA A 231 -23.67 0.48 17.90
CA ALA A 231 -25.08 0.22 18.18
C ALA A 231 -25.29 -1.11 18.91
N LEU A 232 -24.57 -2.18 18.52
CA LEU A 232 -24.58 -3.44 19.27
C LEU A 232 -24.09 -3.30 20.70
N ALA A 233 -23.02 -2.52 20.92
CA ALA A 233 -22.47 -2.29 22.27
C ALA A 233 -23.48 -1.54 23.17
N GLU A 234 -24.36 -0.74 22.59
CA GLU A 234 -25.46 -0.02 23.26
C GLU A 234 -26.73 -0.88 23.42
N GLY A 235 -26.77 -2.08 22.82
CA GLY A 235 -27.95 -2.95 22.79
C GLY A 235 -29.03 -2.52 21.79
N ASP A 236 -28.73 -1.57 20.90
CA ASP A 236 -29.64 -1.11 19.85
C ASP A 236 -29.56 -2.00 18.61
N LEU A 237 -30.28 -3.12 18.66
CA LEU A 237 -30.37 -4.07 17.57
C LEU A 237 -31.11 -3.49 16.35
N ASP A 238 -32.07 -2.58 16.57
CA ASP A 238 -32.87 -1.97 15.51
C ASP A 238 -32.01 -1.08 14.61
N THR A 239 -30.99 -0.42 15.17
CA THR A 239 -29.99 0.32 14.39
C THR A 239 -28.88 -0.58 13.84
N ALA A 240 -28.41 -1.57 14.60
CA ALA A 240 -27.28 -2.40 14.21
C ALA A 240 -27.57 -3.33 13.02
N GLN A 241 -28.73 -4.00 13.00
CA GLN A 241 -29.10 -4.95 11.97
C GLN A 241 -29.06 -4.36 10.55
N PRO A 242 -29.75 -3.24 10.24
CA PRO A 242 -29.75 -2.69 8.88
C PRO A 242 -28.36 -2.22 8.44
N LEU A 243 -27.50 -1.77 9.37
CA LEU A 243 -26.12 -1.40 9.05
C LEU A 243 -25.29 -2.60 8.60
N TYR A 244 -25.41 -3.74 9.28
CA TYR A 244 -24.71 -4.97 8.87
C TYR A 244 -25.26 -5.57 7.59
N GLU A 245 -26.59 -5.57 7.40
CA GLU A 245 -27.20 -5.98 6.13
C GLU A 245 -26.67 -5.14 4.96
N HIS A 246 -26.49 -3.84 5.17
CA HIS A 246 -25.90 -2.96 4.16
C HIS A 246 -24.43 -3.29 3.87
N VAL A 247 -23.61 -3.54 4.90
CA VAL A 247 -22.21 -3.97 4.71
C VAL A 247 -22.13 -5.28 3.91
N LEU A 248 -23.02 -6.24 4.19
CA LEU A 248 -23.08 -7.50 3.46
C LEU A 248 -23.50 -7.29 2.00
N ALA A 249 -24.49 -6.43 1.75
CA ALA A 249 -24.91 -6.08 0.40
C ALA A 249 -23.74 -5.49 -0.41
N LEU A 250 -23.01 -4.51 0.15
CA LEU A 250 -21.83 -3.91 -0.46
C LEU A 250 -20.76 -4.96 -0.81
N GLY A 251 -20.49 -5.89 0.11
CA GLY A 251 -19.54 -6.99 -0.13
C GLY A 251 -20.00 -7.95 -1.23
N SER A 252 -21.30 -8.25 -1.30
CA SER A 252 -21.87 -9.13 -2.33
C SER A 252 -21.86 -8.50 -3.72
N GLU A 253 -22.11 -7.20 -3.83
CA GLU A 253 -22.03 -6.48 -5.11
C GLU A 253 -20.59 -6.41 -5.61
N ALA A 254 -19.62 -6.15 -4.72
CA ALA A 254 -18.21 -6.19 -5.06
C ALA A 254 -17.76 -7.61 -5.47
N GLY A 255 -18.24 -8.63 -4.76
CA GLY A 255 -18.00 -10.06 -5.04
C GLY A 255 -18.65 -10.57 -6.33
N SER A 256 -19.76 -9.98 -6.76
CA SER A 256 -20.47 -10.37 -8.01
C SER A 256 -19.94 -9.66 -9.25
N LYS A 257 -19.22 -8.54 -9.07
CA LYS A 257 -18.49 -7.82 -10.13
C LYS A 257 -17.04 -8.30 -10.27
N SER A 258 -16.61 -9.26 -9.43
CA SER A 258 -15.32 -9.94 -9.48
C SER A 258 -15.43 -11.35 -10.07
#